data_AF-A0A9E0A7M4-F1
#
_entry.id   AF-A0A9E0A7M4-F1
#
_cell.length_a   1.000
_cell.length_b   1.000
_cell.length_c   1.000
_cell.angle_alpha   90.00
_cell.angle_beta   90.00
_cell.angle_gamma   90.00
#
_symmetry.space_group_name_H-M   'P 1'
#
loop_
_entity.id
_entity.type
_entity.pdbx_description
1 polymer ?
#
loop_
_entity_poly.entity_id
_entity_poly.type
_entity_poly.pdbx_seq_one_letter_code
_entity_poly.pdbx_strand_id
1 'polypeptide(L)'
;MKLLDWYIIRKFIGTYFYAIILIVGIAVIFDLAEKIDDFLEKDAPMYDIIFRYYLNFIPYFANLFSSLFVFIAVIFFTSKMAYNTEIIAILSSGVSFKRMLYPYFISATIIAIFSFVLNSFIIPPANAVRLDFENKYIKRPYVNTDRNIHRQVRPGMFVFMRSFNTYNNTAYNLSIEKFDGNKLVSKLIADNAQWDSTKEKWTINRYYIRNYTDSGEEIIKGDKIDSTFYLTPSDFNQRLKIIETMNLFQLNDFIAEQKLQGADTIEYLLIEKHGRFAYPFSVFILTLIGVSLSSRKVRGGIGLHIGLGLALSFSYILFMRFSTMFAVGGHLPPAISVWVPNFLFAIIAVGLYRMAPK
;
A
#
# COMPACT_ATOMS: atom_id res chain seq x y z
N MET A 1 -10.60 -11.23 33.05
CA MET A 1 -11.19 -11.92 31.87
C MET A 1 -11.64 -13.30 32.31
N LYS A 2 -12.82 -13.75 31.88
CA LYS A 2 -13.34 -15.08 32.27
C LYS A 2 -12.65 -16.17 31.43
N LEU A 3 -12.63 -17.42 31.91
CA LEU A 3 -12.01 -18.57 31.20
C LEU A 3 -12.49 -18.67 29.73
N LEU A 4 -13.77 -18.41 29.49
CA LEU A 4 -14.39 -18.36 28.16
C LEU A 4 -13.74 -17.33 27.22
N ASP A 5 -13.40 -16.15 27.74
CA ASP A 5 -12.80 -15.09 26.94
C ASP A 5 -11.45 -15.54 26.39
N TRP A 6 -10.61 -16.12 27.25
CA TRP A 6 -9.27 -16.59 26.89
C TRP A 6 -9.32 -17.78 25.94
N TYR A 7 -10.31 -18.67 26.12
CA TYR A 7 -10.57 -19.77 25.21
C TYR A 7 -10.89 -19.31 23.78
N ILE A 8 -11.82 -18.35 23.65
CA ILE A 8 -12.20 -17.78 22.34
C ILE A 8 -11.02 -17.07 21.69
N ILE A 9 -10.30 -16.23 22.46
CA ILE A 9 -9.15 -15.48 21.95
C ILE A 9 -8.06 -16.42 21.45
N ARG A 10 -7.65 -17.41 22.25
CA ARG A 10 -6.59 -18.36 21.87
C ARG A 10 -6.96 -19.15 20.62
N LYS A 11 -8.21 -19.60 20.52
CA LYS A 11 -8.65 -20.36 19.35
C LYS A 11 -8.75 -19.50 18.10
N PHE A 12 -9.29 -18.28 18.20
CA PHE A 12 -9.39 -17.38 17.05
C PHE A 12 -8.01 -16.95 16.55
N ILE A 13 -7.16 -16.39 17.43
CA ILE A 13 -5.81 -15.95 17.06
C ILE A 13 -4.95 -17.13 16.57
N GLY A 14 -5.02 -18.28 17.25
CA GLY A 14 -4.30 -19.48 16.84
C GLY A 14 -4.72 -19.99 15.46
N THR A 15 -6.03 -19.99 15.16
CA THR A 15 -6.54 -20.37 13.83
C THR A 15 -6.09 -19.39 12.76
N TYR A 16 -6.11 -18.09 13.05
CA TYR A 16 -5.66 -17.03 12.13
C TYR A 16 -4.18 -17.21 11.74
N PHE A 17 -3.28 -17.31 12.72
CA PHE A 17 -1.85 -17.47 12.43
C PHE A 17 -1.54 -18.81 11.76
N TYR A 18 -2.20 -19.89 12.18
CA TYR A 18 -2.04 -21.19 11.52
C TYR A 18 -2.40 -21.11 10.04
N ALA A 19 -3.53 -20.48 9.72
CA ALA A 19 -3.99 -20.38 8.34
C ALA A 19 -3.11 -19.44 7.50
N ILE A 20 -2.60 -18.34 8.07
CA ILE A 20 -1.62 -17.45 7.44
C ILE A 20 -0.31 -18.18 7.14
N ILE A 21 0.23 -18.94 8.09
CA ILE A 21 1.49 -19.69 7.88
C ILE A 21 1.32 -20.69 6.73
N LEU A 22 0.18 -21.40 6.68
CA LEU A 22 -0.09 -22.39 5.64
C LEU A 22 -0.14 -21.75 4.24
N ILE A 23 -0.91 -20.67 4.07
CA ILE A 23 -1.02 -20.01 2.76
C ILE A 23 0.28 -19.33 2.34
N VAL A 24 1.02 -18.75 3.29
CA VAL A 24 2.32 -18.11 2.99
C VAL A 24 3.32 -19.18 2.57
N GLY A 25 3.34 -20.35 3.19
CA GLY A 25 4.19 -21.46 2.76
C GLY A 25 3.90 -21.89 1.32
N ILE A 26 2.61 -22.00 0.96
CA ILE A 26 2.20 -22.27 -0.42
C ILE A 26 2.65 -21.15 -1.36
N ALA A 27 2.44 -19.88 -1.00
CA ALA A 27 2.84 -18.73 -1.81
C ALA A 27 4.35 -18.68 -2.05
N VAL A 28 5.16 -18.98 -1.04
CA VAL A 28 6.63 -19.06 -1.16
C VAL A 28 7.05 -20.14 -2.15
N ILE A 29 6.43 -21.32 -2.11
CA ILE A 29 6.75 -22.42 -3.04
C ILE A 29 6.41 -22.04 -4.48
N PHE A 30 5.23 -21.47 -4.71
CA PHE A 30 4.84 -21.03 -6.06
C PHE A 30 5.75 -19.94 -6.59
N ASP A 31 6.06 -18.96 -5.76
CA ASP A 31 6.92 -17.84 -6.13
C ASP A 31 8.36 -18.29 -6.42
N LEU A 32 8.87 -19.27 -5.67
CA LEU A 32 10.16 -19.90 -5.94
C LEU A 32 10.16 -20.65 -7.27
N ALA A 33 9.11 -21.43 -7.54
CA ALA A 33 8.99 -22.16 -8.79
C ALA A 33 8.93 -21.23 -10.02
N GLU A 34 8.30 -20.06 -9.89
CA GLU A 34 8.19 -19.08 -10.98
C GLU A 34 9.54 -18.38 -11.25
N LYS A 35 10.37 -18.16 -10.22
CA LYS A 35 11.59 -17.33 -10.32
C LYS A 35 12.90 -18.11 -10.28
N ILE A 36 12.84 -19.44 -10.23
CA ILE A 36 14.04 -20.26 -10.12
C ILE A 36 14.98 -20.04 -11.32
N ASP A 37 14.43 -19.89 -12.51
CA ASP A 37 15.20 -19.63 -13.73
C ASP A 37 15.93 -18.28 -13.66
N ASP A 38 15.26 -17.21 -13.20
CA ASP A 38 15.86 -15.89 -13.02
C ASP A 38 17.01 -15.91 -11.99
N PHE A 39 16.83 -16.66 -10.89
CA PHE A 39 17.84 -16.81 -9.84
C PHE A 39 19.08 -17.54 -10.33
N LEU A 40 18.89 -18.56 -11.17
CA LEU A 40 19.97 -19.33 -11.77
C LEU A 40 20.69 -18.54 -12.85
N GLU A 41 19.97 -17.82 -13.73
CA GLU A 41 20.57 -17.03 -14.80
C GLU A 41 21.47 -15.90 -14.28
N LYS A 42 21.13 -15.31 -13.12
CA LYS A 42 21.87 -14.17 -12.54
C LYS A 42 22.73 -14.53 -11.32
N ASP A 43 23.02 -15.82 -11.12
CA ASP A 43 23.87 -16.32 -10.04
C ASP A 43 23.51 -15.72 -8.66
N ALA A 44 22.21 -15.68 -8.34
CA ALA A 44 21.73 -15.08 -7.10
C ALA A 44 22.20 -15.91 -5.88
N PRO A 45 22.91 -15.31 -4.90
CA PRO A 45 23.37 -16.05 -3.73
C PRO A 45 22.19 -16.59 -2.91
N MET A 46 22.26 -17.87 -2.51
CA MET A 46 21.23 -18.52 -1.70
C MET A 46 20.90 -17.72 -0.42
N TYR A 47 21.92 -17.14 0.21
CA TYR A 47 21.75 -16.27 1.37
C TYR A 47 20.84 -15.06 1.07
N ASP A 48 21.05 -14.39 -0.07
CA ASP A 48 20.26 -13.24 -0.44
C ASP A 48 18.82 -13.65 -0.82
N ILE A 49 18.64 -14.80 -1.49
CA ILE A 49 17.31 -15.35 -1.78
C ILE A 49 16.52 -15.59 -0.47
N ILE A 50 17.12 -16.20 0.54
CA ILE A 50 16.42 -16.52 1.78
C ILE A 50 16.19 -15.25 2.63
N PHE A 51 17.25 -14.50 2.92
CA PHE A 51 17.21 -13.44 3.93
C PHE A 51 16.86 -12.06 3.38
N ARG A 52 17.22 -11.74 2.12
CA ARG A 52 16.84 -10.45 1.51
C ARG A 52 15.51 -10.54 0.79
N TYR A 53 15.21 -11.67 0.16
CA TYR A 53 13.97 -11.82 -0.60
C TYR A 53 12.84 -12.45 0.23
N TYR A 54 12.92 -13.73 0.58
CA TYR A 54 11.78 -14.44 1.19
C TYR A 54 11.41 -13.97 2.59
N LEU A 55 12.39 -13.63 3.42
CA LEU A 55 12.13 -13.08 4.76
C LEU A 55 11.31 -11.78 4.69
N ASN A 56 11.55 -10.95 3.68
CA ASN A 56 10.83 -9.69 3.45
C ASN A 56 9.53 -9.87 2.65
N PHE A 57 9.45 -10.94 1.85
CA PHE A 57 8.24 -11.35 1.13
C PHE A 57 7.12 -11.80 2.08
N ILE A 58 7.47 -12.55 3.14
CA ILE A 58 6.51 -13.15 4.07
C ILE A 58 5.58 -12.09 4.73
N PRO A 59 6.08 -11.01 5.36
CA PRO A 59 5.22 -9.99 5.97
C PRO A 59 4.26 -9.34 4.96
N TYR A 60 4.73 -9.06 3.75
CA TYR A 60 3.91 -8.47 2.70
C TYR A 60 2.76 -9.40 2.30
N PHE A 61 3.06 -10.67 2.01
CA PHE A 61 2.05 -11.66 1.62
C PHE A 61 1.09 -12.00 2.77
N ALA A 62 1.59 -12.10 4.00
CA ALA A 62 0.76 -12.30 5.18
C ALA A 62 -0.25 -11.15 5.35
N ASN A 63 0.18 -9.90 5.16
CA ASN A 63 -0.73 -8.75 5.26
C ASN A 63 -1.72 -8.67 4.09
N LEU A 64 -1.29 -9.01 2.86
CA LEU A 64 -2.15 -9.03 1.68
C LEU A 64 -3.37 -9.95 1.87
N PHE A 65 -3.14 -11.13 2.46
CA PHE A 65 -4.21 -12.09 2.72
C PHE A 65 -4.85 -11.95 4.11
N SER A 66 -4.36 -11.04 4.96
CA SER A 66 -4.80 -10.91 6.36
C SER A 66 -6.32 -10.77 6.50
N SER A 67 -6.95 -9.84 5.77
CA SER A 67 -8.40 -9.63 5.84
C SER A 67 -9.21 -10.87 5.45
N LEU A 68 -8.76 -11.63 4.44
CA LEU A 68 -9.37 -12.89 4.02
C LEU A 68 -9.28 -13.95 5.14
N PHE A 69 -8.10 -14.12 5.71
CA PHE A 69 -7.85 -15.14 6.73
C PHE A 69 -8.42 -14.81 8.09
N VAL A 70 -8.56 -13.53 8.44
CA VAL A 70 -9.37 -13.12 9.60
C VAL A 70 -10.77 -13.70 9.46
N PHE A 71 -11.38 -13.52 8.28
CA PHE A 71 -12.74 -13.96 8.06
C PHE A 71 -12.88 -15.49 8.10
N ILE A 72 -11.99 -16.20 7.40
CA ILE A 72 -11.95 -17.66 7.40
C ILE A 72 -11.72 -18.18 8.83
N ALA A 73 -10.79 -17.59 9.58
CA ALA A 73 -10.48 -18.03 10.94
C ALA A 73 -11.68 -17.86 11.88
N VAL A 74 -12.36 -16.70 11.84
CA VAL A 74 -13.58 -16.47 12.63
C VAL A 74 -14.65 -17.50 12.30
N ILE A 75 -14.93 -17.70 11.01
CA ILE A 75 -15.99 -18.63 10.57
C ILE A 75 -15.64 -20.06 10.94
N PHE A 76 -14.42 -20.50 10.64
CA PHE A 76 -14.00 -21.88 10.90
C PHE A 76 -14.09 -22.20 12.39
N PHE A 77 -13.50 -21.36 13.24
CA PHE A 77 -13.49 -21.57 14.67
C PHE A 77 -14.91 -21.50 15.26
N THR A 78 -15.68 -20.46 14.93
CA THR A 78 -17.03 -20.28 15.46
C THR A 78 -17.97 -21.38 14.97
N SER A 79 -17.87 -21.79 13.70
CA SER A 79 -18.66 -22.89 13.16
C SER A 79 -18.30 -24.22 13.83
N LYS A 80 -17.02 -24.45 14.14
CA LYS A 80 -16.59 -25.61 14.91
C LYS A 80 -17.18 -25.61 16.33
N MET A 81 -17.19 -24.46 17.01
CA MET A 81 -17.88 -24.33 18.30
C MET A 81 -19.39 -24.58 18.20
N ALA A 82 -20.04 -24.04 17.17
CA ALA A 82 -21.47 -24.23 16.92
C ALA A 82 -21.80 -25.72 16.68
N TYR A 83 -20.98 -26.39 15.87
CA TYR A 83 -21.13 -27.80 15.54
C TYR A 83 -21.01 -28.68 16.79
N ASN A 84 -19.98 -28.42 17.62
CA ASN A 84 -19.74 -29.04 18.92
C ASN A 84 -20.75 -28.63 19.99
N THR A 85 -21.78 -27.84 19.66
CA THR A 85 -22.81 -27.33 20.58
C THR A 85 -22.29 -26.45 21.73
N GLU A 86 -21.05 -25.98 21.65
CA GLU A 86 -20.43 -25.09 22.65
C GLU A 86 -21.17 -23.74 22.72
N ILE A 87 -21.57 -23.18 21.57
CA ILE A 87 -22.32 -21.91 21.51
C ILE A 87 -23.70 -22.06 22.15
N ILE A 88 -24.39 -23.19 21.91
CA ILE A 88 -25.71 -23.45 22.49
C ILE A 88 -25.57 -23.54 24.01
N ALA A 89 -24.57 -24.27 24.52
CA ALA A 89 -24.31 -24.37 25.96
C ALA A 89 -24.00 -23.00 26.60
N ILE A 90 -23.21 -22.15 25.93
CA ILE A 90 -22.91 -20.79 26.39
C ILE A 90 -24.18 -19.96 26.50
N LEU A 91 -25.02 -19.93 25.45
CA LEU A 91 -26.26 -19.15 25.45
C LEU A 91 -27.28 -19.68 26.48
N SER A 92 -27.42 -21.01 26.60
CA SER A 92 -28.30 -21.65 27.59
C SER A 92 -27.86 -21.41 29.04
N SER A 93 -26.60 -21.07 29.28
CA SER A 93 -26.09 -20.68 30.62
C SER A 93 -26.42 -19.23 31.02
N GLY A 94 -27.21 -18.52 30.21
CA GLY A 94 -27.62 -17.12 30.45
C GLY A 94 -26.63 -16.08 29.95
N VAL A 95 -25.57 -16.48 29.23
CA VAL A 95 -24.63 -15.54 28.61
C VAL A 95 -25.24 -14.97 27.35
N SER A 96 -25.43 -13.65 27.30
CA SER A 96 -25.95 -13.00 26.10
C SER A 96 -24.99 -13.09 24.91
N PHE A 97 -25.52 -13.13 23.69
CA PHE A 97 -24.73 -13.11 22.45
C PHE A 97 -23.77 -11.91 22.40
N LYS A 98 -24.20 -10.74 22.90
CA LYS A 98 -23.36 -9.53 23.02
C LYS A 98 -22.13 -9.77 23.91
N ARG A 99 -22.27 -10.49 25.02
CA ARG A 99 -21.14 -10.82 25.91
C ARG A 99 -20.19 -11.83 25.27
N MET A 100 -20.72 -12.77 24.49
CA MET A 100 -19.93 -13.74 23.72
C MET A 100 -19.10 -13.07 22.62
N LEU A 101 -19.60 -12.01 21.99
CA LEU A 101 -18.86 -11.23 20.98
C LEU A 101 -17.64 -10.49 21.54
N TYR A 102 -17.63 -10.13 22.82
CA TYR A 102 -16.55 -9.33 23.42
C TYR A 102 -15.13 -9.90 23.19
N PRO A 103 -14.83 -11.18 23.47
CA PRO A 103 -13.52 -11.77 23.16
C PRO A 103 -13.18 -11.84 21.66
N TYR A 104 -14.17 -11.90 20.77
CA TYR A 104 -13.94 -11.79 19.33
C TYR A 104 -13.45 -10.38 18.95
N PHE A 105 -14.08 -9.34 19.51
CA PHE A 105 -13.65 -7.96 19.28
C PHE A 105 -12.27 -7.67 19.86
N ILE A 106 -11.92 -8.23 21.03
CA ILE A 106 -10.54 -8.13 21.57
C ILE A 106 -9.54 -8.75 20.60
N SER A 107 -9.83 -9.94 20.08
CA SER A 107 -8.97 -10.60 19.09
C SER A 107 -8.85 -9.79 17.81
N ALA A 108 -9.97 -9.22 17.32
CA ALA A 108 -9.98 -8.32 16.17
C ALA A 108 -9.14 -7.07 16.42
N THR A 109 -9.18 -6.47 17.61
CA THR A 109 -8.33 -5.34 17.99
C THR A 109 -6.85 -5.72 17.95
N ILE A 110 -6.48 -6.88 18.49
CA ILE A 110 -5.09 -7.37 18.47
C ILE A 110 -4.61 -7.52 17.01
N ILE A 111 -5.42 -8.15 16.16
CA ILE A 111 -5.09 -8.34 14.74
C ILE A 111 -5.05 -7.01 13.99
N ALA A 112 -5.97 -6.08 14.26
CA ALA A 112 -6.00 -4.77 13.62
C ALA A 112 -4.77 -3.93 13.99
N ILE A 113 -4.36 -3.91 15.28
CA ILE A 113 -3.14 -3.23 15.71
C ILE A 113 -1.92 -3.86 15.05
N PHE A 114 -1.83 -5.20 15.06
CA PHE A 114 -0.73 -5.92 14.43
C PHE A 114 -0.64 -5.63 12.93
N SER A 115 -1.76 -5.66 12.20
CA SER A 115 -1.82 -5.35 10.77
C SER A 115 -1.47 -3.88 10.50
N PHE A 116 -1.93 -2.94 11.32
CA PHE A 116 -1.59 -1.52 11.20
C PHE A 116 -0.08 -1.29 11.37
N VAL A 117 0.54 -1.90 12.39
CA VAL A 117 1.98 -1.79 12.65
C VAL A 117 2.78 -2.42 11.51
N LEU A 118 2.37 -3.61 11.05
CA LEU A 118 3.00 -4.25 9.91
C LEU A 118 2.94 -3.37 8.66
N ASN A 119 1.75 -2.91 8.28
CA ASN A 119 1.53 -2.13 7.07
C ASN A 119 2.20 -0.75 7.12
N SER A 120 2.23 -0.09 8.27
CA SER A 120 2.73 1.28 8.39
C SER A 120 4.24 1.37 8.62
N PHE A 121 4.87 0.35 9.24
CA PHE A 121 6.25 0.45 9.72
C PHE A 121 7.17 -0.72 9.37
N ILE A 122 6.67 -1.96 9.29
CA ILE A 122 7.53 -3.15 9.09
C ILE A 122 7.62 -3.54 7.62
N ILE A 123 6.48 -3.59 6.93
CA ILE A 123 6.39 -3.97 5.51
C ILE A 123 7.09 -2.96 4.60
N PRO A 124 6.99 -1.63 4.81
CA PRO A 124 7.64 -0.68 3.92
C PRO A 124 9.17 -0.84 3.79
N PRO A 125 9.96 -0.86 4.88
CA PRO A 125 11.41 -1.11 4.76
C PRO A 125 11.72 -2.53 4.25
N ALA A 126 10.91 -3.54 4.60
CA ALA A 126 11.07 -4.89 4.07
C ALA A 126 10.87 -4.92 2.54
N ASN A 127 9.86 -4.22 2.05
CA ASN A 127 9.61 -4.07 0.62
C ASN A 127 10.77 -3.37 -0.09
N ALA A 128 11.41 -2.37 0.52
CA ALA A 128 12.58 -1.71 -0.06
C ALA A 128 13.71 -2.71 -0.34
N VAL A 129 14.03 -3.57 0.64
CA VAL A 129 15.06 -4.62 0.50
C VAL A 129 14.65 -5.66 -0.54
N ARG A 130 13.37 -6.08 -0.53
CA ARG A 130 12.84 -7.02 -1.52
C ARG A 130 12.91 -6.45 -2.94
N LEU A 131 12.52 -5.19 -3.13
CA LEU A 131 12.52 -4.51 -4.42
C LEU A 131 13.93 -4.29 -4.96
N ASP A 132 14.89 -3.98 -4.09
CA ASP A 132 16.32 -3.91 -4.45
C ASP A 132 16.82 -5.26 -4.97
N PHE A 133 16.51 -6.34 -4.26
CA PHE A 133 16.81 -7.70 -4.71
C PHE A 133 16.16 -8.01 -6.06
N GLU A 134 14.86 -7.70 -6.24
CA GLU A 134 14.18 -7.90 -7.52
C GLU A 134 14.84 -7.11 -8.65
N ASN A 135 15.27 -5.87 -8.41
CA ASN A 135 15.93 -5.07 -9.45
C ASN A 135 17.30 -5.61 -9.83
N LYS A 136 18.00 -6.27 -8.91
CA LYS A 136 19.31 -6.86 -9.16
C LYS A 136 19.22 -8.22 -9.85
N TYR A 137 18.35 -9.10 -9.36
CA TYR A 137 18.34 -10.52 -9.74
C TYR A 137 17.17 -10.94 -10.63
N ILE A 138 16.06 -10.18 -10.68
CA ILE A 138 14.86 -10.60 -11.45
C ILE A 138 14.60 -9.63 -12.61
N LYS A 139 14.41 -8.35 -12.33
CA LYS A 139 14.01 -7.34 -13.30
C LYS A 139 15.20 -6.77 -14.06
N ARG A 140 14.91 -6.17 -15.21
CA ARG A 140 15.85 -5.30 -15.93
C ARG A 140 15.94 -3.92 -15.26
N PRO A 141 17.08 -3.21 -15.38
CA PRO A 141 17.23 -1.86 -14.88
C PRO A 141 16.08 -0.96 -15.35
N TYR A 142 15.58 -0.10 -14.46
CA TYR A 142 14.52 0.84 -14.83
C TYR A 142 15.07 1.88 -15.81
N VAL A 143 14.41 1.98 -16.96
CA VAL A 143 14.66 3.04 -17.94
C VAL A 143 13.45 3.96 -17.90
N ASN A 144 13.68 5.24 -17.60
CA ASN A 144 12.62 6.24 -17.70
C ASN A 144 12.29 6.44 -19.18
N THR A 145 11.03 6.20 -19.55
CA THR A 145 10.51 6.39 -20.91
C THR A 145 9.61 7.61 -21.03
N ASP A 146 9.44 8.35 -19.94
CA ASP A 146 8.58 9.52 -19.90
C ASP A 146 9.16 10.63 -20.78
N ARG A 147 8.26 11.29 -21.50
CA ARG A 147 8.60 12.43 -22.33
C ARG A 147 7.84 13.65 -21.87
N ASN A 148 8.43 14.82 -22.08
CA ASN A 148 7.85 16.11 -21.77
C ASN A 148 7.42 16.20 -20.30
N ILE A 149 8.36 15.89 -19.41
CA ILE A 149 8.16 15.88 -17.97
C ILE A 149 8.05 17.35 -17.51
N HIS A 150 6.92 17.69 -16.90
CA HIS A 150 6.67 18.99 -16.28
C HIS A 150 6.43 18.79 -14.78
N ARG A 151 7.15 19.55 -13.95
CA ARG A 151 7.04 19.48 -12.49
C ARG A 151 7.13 20.86 -11.87
N GLN A 152 6.33 21.12 -10.85
CA GLN A 152 6.47 22.32 -10.04
C GLN A 152 7.43 22.07 -8.88
N VAL A 153 8.61 22.68 -8.86
CA VAL A 153 9.61 22.40 -7.81
C VAL A 153 9.42 23.25 -6.57
N ARG A 154 8.81 24.42 -6.72
CA ARG A 154 8.43 25.35 -5.64
C ARG A 154 7.18 26.14 -6.04
N PRO A 155 6.47 26.76 -5.09
CA PRO A 155 5.48 27.78 -5.42
C PRO A 155 6.05 28.80 -6.42
N GLY A 156 5.47 28.87 -7.63
CA GLY A 156 5.94 29.75 -8.71
C GLY A 156 7.22 29.29 -9.42
N MET A 157 7.73 28.08 -9.24
CA MET A 157 8.90 27.60 -10.00
C MET A 157 8.61 26.26 -10.67
N PHE A 158 8.70 26.21 -11.99
CA PHE A 158 8.39 25.06 -12.81
C PHE A 158 9.62 24.58 -13.56
N VAL A 159 9.77 23.26 -13.65
CA VAL A 159 10.83 22.60 -14.40
C VAL A 159 10.18 21.76 -15.49
N PHE A 160 10.67 21.95 -16.70
CA PHE A 160 10.36 21.13 -17.85
C PHE A 160 11.62 20.42 -18.32
N MET A 161 11.49 19.17 -18.72
CA MET A 161 12.50 18.47 -19.50
C MET A 161 11.84 17.56 -20.53
N ARG A 162 12.46 17.42 -21.70
CA ARG A 162 11.94 16.54 -22.73
C ARG A 162 12.06 15.06 -22.33
N SER A 163 13.16 14.68 -21.70
CA SER A 163 13.40 13.31 -21.25
C SER A 163 14.51 13.29 -20.21
N PHE A 164 14.49 12.27 -19.35
CA PHE A 164 15.54 12.02 -18.37
C PHE A 164 16.17 10.66 -18.61
N ASN A 165 17.50 10.61 -18.72
CA ASN A 165 18.23 9.35 -18.84
C ASN A 165 18.73 8.90 -17.46
N THR A 166 18.22 7.75 -17.01
CA THR A 166 18.47 7.18 -15.68
C THR A 166 19.84 6.53 -15.55
N TYR A 167 20.52 6.21 -16.66
CA TYR A 167 21.83 5.56 -16.64
C TYR A 167 22.94 6.56 -16.34
N ASN A 168 22.91 7.71 -17.00
CA ASN A 168 23.91 8.76 -16.83
C ASN A 168 23.40 9.92 -15.97
N ASN A 169 22.14 9.96 -15.56
CA ASN A 169 21.52 11.07 -14.83
C ASN A 169 21.55 12.40 -15.59
N THR A 170 21.29 12.36 -16.91
CA THR A 170 21.16 13.56 -17.76
C THR A 170 19.69 13.90 -18.03
N ALA A 171 19.30 15.14 -17.77
CA ALA A 171 18.06 15.74 -18.27
C ALA A 171 18.32 16.42 -19.62
N TYR A 172 17.45 16.18 -20.61
CA TYR A 172 17.56 16.78 -21.95
C TYR A 172 16.49 17.84 -22.18
N ASN A 173 16.86 18.91 -22.87
CA ASN A 173 16.02 20.08 -23.16
C ASN A 173 15.35 20.62 -21.89
N LEU A 174 16.19 21.03 -20.93
CA LEU A 174 15.76 21.55 -19.65
C LEU A 174 15.25 22.98 -19.82
N SER A 175 14.11 23.29 -19.21
CA SER A 175 13.63 24.65 -19.02
C SER A 175 13.21 24.85 -17.57
N ILE A 176 13.59 25.96 -16.96
CA ILE A 176 13.20 26.33 -15.60
C ILE A 176 12.55 27.69 -15.67
N GLU A 177 11.31 27.77 -15.22
CA GLU A 177 10.50 28.98 -15.25
C GLU A 177 10.20 29.43 -13.83
N LYS A 178 10.47 30.70 -13.53
CA LYS A 178 10.18 31.33 -12.25
C LYS A 178 9.12 32.40 -12.45
N PHE A 179 7.98 32.19 -11.82
CA PHE A 179 6.84 33.09 -11.73
C PHE A 179 6.78 33.77 -10.36
N ASP A 180 6.34 35.02 -10.37
CA ASP A 180 5.90 35.76 -9.20
C ASP A 180 4.41 36.12 -9.40
N GLY A 181 3.53 35.44 -8.68
CA GLY A 181 2.10 35.39 -8.99
C GLY A 181 1.85 34.88 -10.41
N ASN A 182 1.28 35.74 -11.27
CA ASN A 182 1.01 35.42 -12.67
C ASN A 182 2.07 35.98 -13.66
N LYS A 183 3.15 36.60 -13.16
CA LYS A 183 4.19 37.18 -14.02
C LYS A 183 5.40 36.26 -14.09
N LEU A 184 5.85 35.93 -15.31
CA LEU A 184 7.11 35.22 -15.54
C LEU A 184 8.28 36.20 -15.29
N VAL A 185 9.10 35.92 -14.28
CA VAL A 185 10.23 36.78 -13.86
C VAL A 185 11.54 36.29 -14.44
N SER A 186 11.72 34.98 -14.59
CA SER A 186 12.94 34.41 -15.17
C SER A 186 12.66 33.09 -15.87
N LYS A 187 13.36 32.84 -16.98
CA LYS A 187 13.33 31.58 -17.70
C LYS A 187 14.73 31.15 -18.08
N LEU A 188 15.17 30.00 -17.56
CA LEU A 188 16.40 29.33 -17.97
C LEU A 188 16.04 28.24 -18.98
N ILE A 189 16.74 28.17 -20.10
CA ILE A 189 16.65 27.08 -21.06
C ILE A 189 18.05 26.53 -21.29
N ALA A 190 18.17 25.20 -21.35
CA ALA A 190 19.42 24.51 -21.58
C ALA A 190 19.23 23.25 -22.41
N ASP A 191 20.26 22.88 -23.16
CA ASP A 191 20.23 21.66 -23.98
C ASP A 191 20.24 20.40 -23.13
N ASN A 192 21.04 20.41 -22.06
CA ASN A 192 21.06 19.32 -21.11
C ASN A 192 21.56 19.78 -19.73
N ALA A 193 21.19 19.03 -18.70
CA ALA A 193 21.75 19.15 -17.37
C ALA A 193 22.15 17.78 -16.85
N GLN A 194 23.36 17.68 -16.33
CA GLN A 194 23.97 16.46 -15.84
C GLN A 194 24.13 16.55 -14.32
N TRP A 195 23.65 15.54 -13.59
CA TRP A 195 23.87 15.47 -12.14
C TRP A 195 25.31 15.05 -11.83
N ASP A 196 25.98 15.82 -10.97
CA ASP A 196 27.28 15.46 -10.38
C ASP A 196 27.04 14.96 -8.94
N SER A 197 27.20 13.65 -8.74
CA SER A 197 26.99 13.00 -7.45
C SER A 197 28.05 13.35 -6.41
N THR A 198 29.22 13.87 -6.81
CA THR A 198 30.28 14.25 -5.87
C THR A 198 30.06 15.64 -5.28
N LYS A 199 29.41 16.53 -6.04
CA LYS A 199 29.13 17.92 -5.65
C LYS A 199 27.69 18.18 -5.25
N GLU A 200 26.80 17.18 -5.44
CA GLU A 200 25.35 17.29 -5.27
C GLU A 200 24.76 18.49 -6.05
N LYS A 201 25.23 18.68 -7.29
CA LYS A 201 24.88 19.82 -8.14
C LYS A 201 24.55 19.39 -9.56
N TRP A 202 23.68 20.15 -10.22
CA TRP A 202 23.46 20.03 -11.65
C TRP A 202 24.50 20.86 -12.40
N THR A 203 25.22 20.21 -13.30
CA THR A 203 26.00 20.86 -14.33
C THR A 203 25.09 21.12 -15.53
N ILE A 204 24.72 22.36 -15.78
CA ILE A 204 23.89 22.74 -16.93
C ILE A 204 24.80 23.12 -18.09
N ASN A 205 24.53 22.54 -19.27
CA ASN A 205 25.31 22.79 -20.48
C ASN A 205 24.50 23.55 -21.53
N ARG A 206 25.15 24.51 -22.19
CA ARG A 206 24.61 25.40 -23.22
C ARG A 206 23.29 26.02 -22.77
N TYR A 207 23.40 26.99 -21.87
CA TYR A 207 22.26 27.61 -21.23
C TYR A 207 22.07 29.06 -21.68
N TYR A 208 20.83 29.53 -21.61
CA TYR A 208 20.53 30.93 -21.59
C TYR A 208 19.45 31.21 -20.55
N ILE A 209 19.64 32.29 -19.80
CA ILE A 209 18.70 32.78 -18.79
C ILE A 209 18.15 34.09 -19.32
N ARG A 210 16.83 34.17 -19.41
CA ARG A 210 16.10 35.40 -19.72
C ARG A 210 15.45 35.90 -18.44
N ASN A 211 15.88 37.06 -17.98
CA ASN A 211 15.24 37.77 -16.87
C ASN A 211 14.31 38.84 -17.44
N TYR A 212 13.08 38.85 -16.98
CA TYR A 212 12.06 39.81 -17.38
C TYR A 212 12.00 40.91 -16.32
N THR A 213 12.35 42.14 -16.72
CA THR A 213 12.30 43.33 -15.87
C THR A 213 11.27 44.31 -16.43
N ASP A 214 10.79 45.26 -15.61
CA ASP A 214 9.84 46.28 -16.07
C ASP A 214 10.41 47.15 -17.21
N SER A 215 11.74 47.21 -17.34
CA SER A 215 12.48 47.97 -18.36
C SER A 215 12.87 47.17 -19.62
N GLY A 216 12.56 45.87 -19.69
CA GLY A 216 12.93 45.01 -20.82
C GLY A 216 13.44 43.63 -20.41
N GLU A 217 14.09 42.93 -21.34
CA GLU A 217 14.65 41.59 -21.13
C GLU A 217 16.17 41.63 -21.01
N GLU A 218 16.71 40.99 -19.98
CA GLU A 218 18.15 40.72 -19.87
C GLU A 218 18.40 39.24 -20.23
N ILE A 219 19.34 38.98 -21.14
CA ILE A 219 19.70 37.62 -21.56
C ILE A 219 21.15 37.33 -21.19
N ILE A 220 21.33 36.36 -20.30
CA ILE A 220 22.64 35.82 -19.89
C ILE A 220 22.83 34.48 -20.60
N LYS A 221 23.94 34.31 -21.31
CA LYS A 221 24.27 33.05 -22.00
C LYS A 221 25.59 32.50 -21.50
N GLY A 222 25.74 31.19 -21.49
CA GLY A 222 27.00 30.54 -21.15
C GLY A 222 27.04 29.07 -21.58
N ASP A 223 28.24 28.54 -21.67
CA ASP A 223 28.44 27.15 -22.07
C ASP A 223 28.20 26.18 -20.91
N LYS A 224 28.55 26.59 -19.69
CA LYS A 224 28.46 25.74 -18.50
C LYS A 224 28.16 26.58 -17.25
N ILE A 225 27.19 26.14 -16.45
CA ILE A 225 26.93 26.69 -15.11
C ILE A 225 26.56 25.56 -14.15
N ASP A 226 27.12 25.60 -12.95
CA ASP A 226 26.72 24.71 -11.87
C ASP A 226 25.55 25.34 -11.12
N SER A 227 24.46 24.61 -10.96
CA SER A 227 23.28 25.06 -10.22
C SER A 227 22.74 23.98 -9.29
N THR A 228 22.30 24.42 -8.11
CA THR A 228 21.46 23.62 -7.21
C THR A 228 20.01 23.97 -7.48
N PHE A 229 19.31 23.15 -8.27
CA PHE A 229 17.85 23.17 -8.25
C PHE A 229 17.35 22.02 -7.38
N TYR A 230 16.16 22.18 -6.81
CA TYR A 230 15.57 21.31 -5.78
C TYR A 230 15.08 19.95 -6.31
N LEU A 231 15.60 19.49 -7.44
CA LEU A 231 15.32 18.16 -7.97
C LEU A 231 16.60 17.33 -7.97
N THR A 232 16.45 16.06 -7.67
CA THR A 232 17.49 15.04 -7.67
C THR A 232 17.16 13.97 -8.70
N PRO A 233 18.15 13.20 -9.20
CA PRO A 233 17.85 12.05 -10.06
C PRO A 233 16.83 11.07 -9.47
N SER A 234 16.78 10.93 -8.15
CA SER A 234 15.79 10.11 -7.44
C SER A 234 14.34 10.54 -7.67
N ASP A 235 14.08 11.80 -8.05
CA ASP A 235 12.72 12.29 -8.32
C ASP A 235 12.19 11.83 -9.68
N PHE A 236 13.09 11.44 -10.59
CA PHE A 236 12.77 10.98 -11.94
C PHE A 236 12.91 9.46 -12.11
N ASN A 237 13.59 8.79 -11.18
CA ASN A 237 13.79 7.34 -11.17
C ASN A 237 12.66 6.56 -10.48
N GLN A 238 11.56 7.22 -10.12
CA GLN A 238 10.55 6.62 -9.25
C GLN A 238 9.60 5.69 -10.01
N ARG A 239 9.69 4.40 -9.74
CA ARG A 239 8.60 3.47 -10.03
C ARG A 239 7.43 3.79 -9.09
N LEU A 240 6.18 3.65 -9.56
CA LEU A 240 4.98 3.64 -8.71
C LEU A 240 5.11 2.67 -7.50
N LYS A 241 5.93 1.61 -7.62
CA LYS A 241 6.23 0.67 -6.54
C LYS A 241 7.02 1.28 -5.35
N ILE A 242 7.60 2.48 -5.46
CA ILE A 242 8.28 3.13 -4.34
C ILE A 242 7.30 3.45 -3.19
N ILE A 243 6.02 3.66 -3.51
CA ILE A 243 4.96 3.91 -2.53
C ILE A 243 4.88 2.76 -1.50
N GLU A 244 5.03 1.52 -1.96
CA GLU A 244 5.01 0.32 -1.13
C GLU A 244 6.22 0.24 -0.16
N THR A 245 7.24 1.07 -0.35
CA THR A 245 8.46 1.11 0.47
C THR A 245 8.46 2.20 1.53
N MET A 246 7.54 3.16 1.43
CA MET A 246 7.48 4.33 2.32
C MET A 246 6.68 3.99 3.58
N ASN A 247 7.27 4.23 4.75
CA ASN A 247 6.52 4.17 6.01
C ASN A 247 5.49 5.31 6.11
N LEU A 248 4.66 5.33 7.15
CA LEU A 248 3.57 6.33 7.25
C LEU A 248 4.07 7.78 7.27
N PHE A 249 5.22 8.05 7.90
CA PHE A 249 5.79 9.40 7.97
C PHE A 249 6.36 9.82 6.62
N GLN A 250 7.19 8.96 6.02
CA GLN A 250 7.76 9.17 4.69
C GLN A 250 6.67 9.37 3.63
N LEU A 251 5.59 8.59 3.70
CA LEU A 251 4.45 8.73 2.79
C LEU A 251 3.76 10.10 2.95
N ASN A 252 3.63 10.61 4.18
CA ASN A 252 3.03 11.93 4.41
C ASN A 252 3.91 13.05 3.86
N ASP A 253 5.21 12.98 4.08
CA ASP A 253 6.18 13.97 3.58
C ASP A 253 6.19 13.94 2.04
N PHE A 254 6.21 12.74 1.45
CA PHE A 254 6.15 12.55 0.01
C PHE A 254 4.84 13.05 -0.60
N ILE A 255 3.69 12.84 0.06
CA ILE A 255 2.41 13.43 -0.38
C ILE A 255 2.46 14.96 -0.36
N ALA A 256 3.07 15.57 0.66
CA ALA A 256 3.18 17.01 0.76
C ALA A 256 4.04 17.57 -0.39
N GLU A 257 5.14 16.89 -0.71
CA GLU A 257 6.01 17.23 -1.83
C GLU A 257 5.30 17.06 -3.19
N GLN A 258 4.67 15.92 -3.44
CA GLN A 258 3.95 15.66 -4.70
C GLN A 258 2.79 16.63 -4.94
N LYS A 259 2.13 17.09 -3.86
CA LYS A 259 1.10 18.15 -3.93
C LYS A 259 1.68 19.49 -4.36
N LEU A 260 2.87 19.85 -3.87
CA LEU A 260 3.57 21.05 -4.32
C LEU A 260 4.01 20.92 -5.78
N GLN A 261 4.33 19.70 -6.22
CA GLN A 261 4.74 19.38 -7.58
C GLN A 261 3.61 19.34 -8.61
N GLY A 262 2.35 19.39 -8.16
CA GLY A 262 1.18 19.28 -9.03
C GLY A 262 1.15 17.94 -9.76
N ALA A 263 1.58 16.85 -9.12
CA ALA A 263 1.67 15.55 -9.75
C ALA A 263 0.30 14.88 -9.94
N ASP A 264 0.10 14.24 -11.10
CA ASP A 264 -1.14 13.51 -11.43
C ASP A 264 -1.33 12.17 -10.67
N THR A 265 -0.41 11.83 -9.77
CA THR A 265 -0.40 10.55 -9.04
C THR A 265 -0.75 10.68 -7.56
N ILE A 266 -1.22 11.86 -7.14
CA ILE A 266 -1.57 12.14 -5.74
C ILE A 266 -2.70 11.23 -5.23
N GLU A 267 -3.63 10.87 -6.11
CA GLU A 267 -4.78 10.02 -5.81
C GLU A 267 -4.33 8.66 -5.28
N TYR A 268 -3.36 8.02 -5.94
CA TYR A 268 -2.79 6.74 -5.51
C TYR A 268 -2.15 6.83 -4.12
N LEU A 269 -1.40 7.90 -3.86
CA LEU A 269 -0.75 8.12 -2.57
C LEU A 269 -1.76 8.31 -1.45
N LEU A 270 -2.83 9.06 -1.72
CA LEU A 270 -3.92 9.28 -0.77
C LEU A 270 -4.71 8.00 -0.52
N ILE A 271 -4.98 7.19 -1.56
CA ILE A 271 -5.62 5.87 -1.42
C ILE A 271 -4.79 4.98 -0.50
N GLU A 272 -3.48 4.88 -0.73
CA GLU A 272 -2.58 4.09 0.12
C GLU A 272 -2.64 4.58 1.58
N LYS A 273 -2.49 5.90 1.80
CA LYS A 273 -2.56 6.51 3.14
C LYS A 273 -3.86 6.18 3.86
N HIS A 274 -5.01 6.34 3.20
CA HIS A 274 -6.30 6.00 3.79
C HIS A 274 -6.47 4.48 3.98
N GLY A 275 -5.93 3.68 3.07
CA GLY A 275 -5.87 2.22 3.13
C GLY A 275 -5.23 1.69 4.40
N ARG A 276 -4.12 2.32 4.85
CA ARG A 276 -3.40 1.93 6.08
C ARG A 276 -4.28 1.91 7.33
N PHE A 277 -5.33 2.74 7.37
CA PHE A 277 -6.29 2.79 8.48
C PHE A 277 -7.56 1.99 8.19
N ALA A 278 -8.06 2.07 6.96
CA ALA A 278 -9.30 1.44 6.57
C ALA A 278 -9.21 -0.10 6.52
N TYR A 279 -8.06 -0.65 6.09
CA TYR A 279 -7.91 -2.10 5.98
C TYR A 279 -7.87 -2.79 7.36
N PRO A 280 -7.12 -2.29 8.38
CA PRO A 280 -7.23 -2.83 9.73
C PRO A 280 -8.65 -2.72 10.33
N PHE A 281 -9.39 -1.66 9.99
CA PHE A 281 -10.78 -1.52 10.45
C PHE A 281 -11.71 -2.61 9.91
N SER A 282 -11.43 -3.13 8.71
CA SER A 282 -12.20 -4.23 8.10
C SER A 282 -12.26 -5.48 8.97
N VAL A 283 -11.24 -5.72 9.80
CA VAL A 283 -11.14 -6.87 10.71
C VAL A 283 -12.34 -6.92 11.64
N PHE A 284 -12.82 -5.77 12.14
CA PHE A 284 -13.99 -5.71 13.01
C PHE A 284 -15.28 -6.07 12.28
N ILE A 285 -15.45 -5.55 11.06
CA ILE A 285 -16.63 -5.78 10.23
C ILE A 285 -16.71 -7.26 9.85
N LEU A 286 -15.60 -7.80 9.33
CA LEU A 286 -15.48 -9.21 8.95
C LEU A 286 -15.66 -10.13 10.17
N THR A 287 -15.11 -9.77 11.34
CA THR A 287 -15.34 -10.54 12.57
C THR A 287 -16.83 -10.58 12.94
N LEU A 288 -17.52 -9.45 12.90
CA LEU A 288 -18.95 -9.38 13.24
C LEU A 288 -19.80 -10.21 12.27
N ILE A 289 -19.55 -10.09 10.96
CA ILE A 289 -20.22 -10.90 9.93
C ILE A 289 -19.93 -12.39 10.18
N GLY A 290 -18.66 -12.73 10.42
CA GLY A 290 -18.20 -14.10 10.57
C GLY A 290 -18.89 -14.78 11.74
N VAL A 291 -18.89 -14.16 12.92
CA VAL A 291 -19.54 -14.73 14.11
C VAL A 291 -21.05 -14.82 13.91
N SER A 292 -21.68 -13.79 13.34
CA SER A 292 -23.14 -13.77 13.14
C SER A 292 -23.59 -14.89 12.20
N LEU A 293 -22.85 -15.14 11.12
CA LEU A 293 -23.19 -16.17 10.13
C LEU A 293 -22.91 -17.60 10.64
N SER A 294 -21.84 -17.80 11.42
CA SER A 294 -21.35 -19.12 11.81
C SER A 294 -21.79 -19.59 13.21
N SER A 295 -22.38 -18.70 14.01
CA SER A 295 -22.90 -19.03 15.35
C SER A 295 -24.10 -19.98 15.35
N ARG A 296 -24.74 -20.19 14.19
CA ARG A 296 -25.88 -21.09 14.03
C ARG A 296 -25.44 -22.48 13.61
N LYS A 297 -25.99 -23.50 14.26
CA LYS A 297 -25.85 -24.88 13.83
C LYS A 297 -26.78 -25.14 12.63
N VAL A 298 -26.20 -25.34 11.44
CA VAL A 298 -26.94 -25.67 10.22
C VAL A 298 -26.74 -27.14 9.87
N ARG A 299 -27.80 -27.81 9.38
CA ARG A 299 -27.82 -29.27 9.08
C ARG A 299 -26.97 -29.69 7.87
N GLY A 300 -26.24 -28.77 7.22
CA GLY A 300 -25.41 -29.02 6.02
C GLY A 300 -23.89 -29.14 6.27
N GLY A 301 -23.45 -29.21 7.52
CA GLY A 301 -22.03 -29.29 7.87
C GLY A 301 -21.30 -27.94 7.86
N ILE A 302 -20.03 -27.95 8.29
CA ILE A 302 -19.20 -26.75 8.46
C ILE A 302 -18.85 -26.11 7.08
N GLY A 303 -18.76 -26.93 6.02
CA GLY A 303 -18.30 -26.51 4.69
C GLY A 303 -19.15 -25.40 4.04
N LEU A 304 -20.47 -25.41 4.22
CA LEU A 304 -21.35 -24.38 3.66
C LEU A 304 -21.08 -22.99 4.26
N HIS A 305 -20.85 -22.91 5.58
CA HIS A 305 -20.50 -21.65 6.23
C HIS A 305 -19.14 -21.12 5.77
N ILE A 306 -18.16 -22.02 5.59
CA ILE A 306 -16.85 -21.66 5.05
C ILE A 306 -16.99 -21.14 3.61
N GLY A 307 -17.76 -21.81 2.75
CA GLY A 307 -17.97 -21.39 1.36
C GLY A 307 -18.67 -20.04 1.23
N LEU A 308 -19.77 -19.83 1.97
CA LEU A 308 -20.46 -18.53 2.04
C LEU A 308 -19.54 -17.44 2.62
N GLY A 309 -18.74 -17.81 3.61
CA GLY A 309 -17.69 -16.97 4.16
C GLY A 309 -16.70 -16.53 3.08
N LEU A 310 -16.09 -17.50 2.41
CA LEU A 310 -15.12 -17.25 1.36
C LEU A 310 -15.70 -16.30 0.28
N ALA A 311 -16.92 -16.57 -0.19
CA ALA A 311 -17.61 -15.74 -1.18
C ALA A 311 -17.86 -14.30 -0.70
N LEU A 312 -18.26 -14.11 0.57
CA LEU A 312 -18.43 -12.78 1.16
C LEU A 312 -17.10 -12.04 1.32
N SER A 313 -16.03 -12.71 1.73
CA SER A 313 -14.70 -12.09 1.82
C SER A 313 -14.13 -11.72 0.46
N PHE A 314 -14.31 -12.57 -0.56
CA PHE A 314 -13.92 -12.22 -1.93
C PHE A 314 -14.75 -11.06 -2.46
N SER A 315 -16.06 -11.06 -2.22
CA SER A 315 -16.93 -9.92 -2.57
C SER A 315 -16.46 -8.62 -1.89
N TYR A 316 -16.06 -8.68 -0.62
CA TYR A 316 -15.49 -7.52 0.09
C TYR A 316 -14.20 -7.02 -0.59
N ILE A 317 -13.24 -7.92 -0.86
CA ILE A 317 -11.97 -7.56 -1.50
C ILE A 317 -12.21 -6.99 -2.91
N LEU A 318 -13.09 -7.61 -3.70
CA LEU A 318 -13.46 -7.12 -5.02
C LEU A 318 -14.05 -5.71 -4.91
N PHE A 319 -15.01 -5.49 -4.02
CA PHE A 319 -15.64 -4.19 -3.85
C PHE A 319 -14.65 -3.11 -3.38
N MET A 320 -13.70 -3.47 -2.50
CA MET A 320 -12.57 -2.60 -2.14
C MET A 320 -11.76 -2.19 -3.36
N ARG A 321 -11.35 -3.15 -4.20
CA ARG A 321 -10.57 -2.89 -5.42
C ARG A 321 -11.33 -2.01 -6.41
N PHE A 322 -12.58 -2.37 -6.71
CA PHE A 322 -13.43 -1.59 -7.61
C PHE A 322 -13.64 -0.16 -7.10
N SER A 323 -13.91 0.02 -5.80
CA SER A 323 -14.13 1.37 -5.25
C SER A 323 -12.90 2.26 -5.38
N THR A 324 -11.69 1.73 -5.10
CA THR A 324 -10.43 2.50 -5.27
C THR A 324 -10.15 2.91 -6.71
N MET A 325 -10.62 2.17 -7.72
CA MET A 325 -10.45 2.53 -9.13
C MET A 325 -11.22 3.79 -9.52
N PHE A 326 -12.36 4.07 -8.86
CA PHE A 326 -13.11 5.31 -9.10
C PHE A 326 -12.36 6.56 -8.59
N ALA A 327 -11.52 6.42 -7.56
CA ALA A 327 -10.68 7.52 -7.09
C ALA A 327 -9.52 7.81 -8.05
N VAL A 328 -8.92 6.76 -8.62
CA VAL A 328 -7.88 6.91 -9.66
C VAL A 328 -8.44 7.60 -10.90
N GLY A 329 -9.68 7.28 -11.31
CA GLY A 329 -10.34 7.94 -12.43
C GLY A 329 -10.82 9.37 -12.15
N GLY A 330 -10.57 9.93 -10.96
CA GLY A 330 -11.01 11.27 -10.56
C GLY A 330 -12.51 11.41 -10.28
N HIS A 331 -13.26 10.31 -10.28
CA HIS A 331 -14.71 10.33 -10.08
C HIS A 331 -15.13 10.40 -8.59
N LEU A 332 -14.22 10.04 -7.68
CA LEU A 332 -14.56 9.93 -6.27
C LEU A 332 -13.36 10.32 -5.38
N PRO A 333 -13.55 11.10 -4.29
CA PRO A 333 -12.44 11.46 -3.42
C PRO A 333 -11.72 10.22 -2.84
N PRO A 334 -10.37 10.18 -2.81
CA PRO A 334 -9.60 9.04 -2.30
C PRO A 334 -10.07 8.53 -0.93
N ALA A 335 -10.31 9.43 0.02
CA ALA A 335 -10.81 9.06 1.34
C ALA A 335 -12.13 8.28 1.27
N ILE A 336 -13.09 8.74 0.46
CA ILE A 336 -14.41 8.11 0.35
C ILE A 336 -14.27 6.74 -0.31
N SER A 337 -13.41 6.60 -1.33
CA SER A 337 -13.25 5.35 -2.08
C SER A 337 -12.78 4.18 -1.22
N VAL A 338 -11.91 4.45 -0.25
CA VAL A 338 -11.38 3.41 0.63
C VAL A 338 -12.39 3.05 1.71
N TRP A 339 -13.22 3.99 2.16
CA TRP A 339 -14.13 3.80 3.29
C TRP A 339 -15.54 3.30 2.90
N VAL A 340 -16.03 3.60 1.70
CA VAL A 340 -17.36 3.18 1.23
C VAL A 340 -17.61 1.67 1.38
N PRO A 341 -16.68 0.78 0.97
CA PRO A 341 -16.84 -0.65 1.20
C PRO A 341 -16.98 -1.01 2.68
N ASN A 342 -16.19 -0.39 3.56
CA ASN A 342 -16.28 -0.64 5.00
C ASN A 342 -17.64 -0.23 5.55
N PHE A 343 -18.18 0.91 5.13
CA PHE A 343 -19.52 1.34 5.55
C PHE A 343 -20.61 0.38 5.03
N LEU A 344 -20.55 -0.02 3.77
CA LEU A 344 -21.51 -0.94 3.16
C LEU A 344 -21.50 -2.30 3.88
N PHE A 345 -20.32 -2.88 4.10
CA PHE A 345 -20.20 -4.15 4.81
C PHE A 345 -20.50 -4.03 6.30
N ALA A 346 -20.28 -2.87 6.93
CA ALA A 346 -20.72 -2.63 8.30
C ALA A 346 -22.25 -2.65 8.42
N ILE A 347 -22.98 -2.10 7.44
CA ILE A 347 -24.45 -2.19 7.40
C ILE A 347 -24.90 -3.65 7.29
N ILE A 348 -24.27 -4.43 6.40
CA ILE A 348 -24.52 -5.87 6.26
C ILE A 348 -24.24 -6.59 7.59
N ALA A 349 -23.12 -6.26 8.25
CA ALA A 349 -22.73 -6.84 9.53
C ALA A 349 -23.76 -6.58 10.63
N VAL A 350 -24.28 -5.35 10.72
CA VAL A 350 -25.34 -4.99 11.68
C VAL A 350 -26.65 -5.70 11.36
N GLY A 351 -27.00 -5.82 10.07
CA GLY A 351 -28.16 -6.59 9.62
C GLY A 351 -28.08 -8.06 10.06
N LEU A 352 -26.94 -8.71 9.78
CA LEU A 352 -26.69 -10.10 10.18
C LEU A 352 -26.65 -10.28 11.71
N TYR A 353 -26.08 -9.33 12.44
CA TYR A 353 -26.09 -9.33 13.90
C TYR A 353 -27.51 -9.29 14.47
N ARG A 354 -28.40 -8.45 13.90
CA ARG A 354 -29.81 -8.39 14.34
C ARG A 354 -30.57 -9.68 14.04
N MET A 355 -30.19 -10.37 12.97
CA MET A 355 -30.76 -11.66 12.60
C MET A 355 -30.19 -12.82 13.41
N ALA A 356 -29.08 -12.66 14.14
CA ALA A 356 -28.42 -13.73 14.89
C ALA A 356 -29.28 -14.26 16.06
N PRO A 357 -29.11 -15.53 16.50
CA PRO A 357 -29.87 -16.09 17.62
C PRO A 357 -29.62 -15.27 18.89
N LYS A 358 -30.69 -14.97 19.64
CA LYS A 358 -30.61 -14.34 20.95
C LYS A 358 -30.77 -15.38 22.04
#